data_AF-A0A519GX12-F1
#
_entry.id   AF-A0A519GX12-F1
#
_cell.length_a   1.000
_cell.length_b   1.000
_cell.length_c   1.000
_cell.angle_alpha   90.00
_cell.angle_beta   90.00
_cell.angle_gamma   90.00
#
_symmetry.space_group_name_H-M   'P 1'
#
loop_
_entity.id
_entity.type
_entity.pdbx_description
1 polymer ?
#
loop_
_entity_poly.entity_id
_entity_poly.type
_entity_poly.pdbx_seq_one_letter_code
_entity_poly.pdbx_strand_id
1 'polypeptide(L)'
;MKKTPLRWIAAALIAAAQPAFALQISSLSPQGEVARVRQVVVKFDASAIRFGDAAASAPVTLGCSDAQVSKGNGRWISDREWAFDFENDLPPGVRCDIQVKAGFKSPQGAELATSRYRFNTGGPFVQQVRPGTSARIDEEAYFVLQLNGAATAASVQAHVWCAVQGLGERVPVRLIEGSERAALLKS
;
A
#
# COMPACT_ATOMS: atom_id res chain seq x y z
N MET A 1 9.72 -17.07 85.22
CA MET A 1 9.16 -16.20 84.15
C MET A 1 9.96 -16.40 82.88
N LYS A 2 9.29 -16.87 81.82
CA LYS A 2 9.84 -17.21 80.49
C LYS A 2 9.98 -15.95 79.64
N LYS A 3 11.05 -15.82 78.83
CA LYS A 3 11.04 -15.00 77.60
C LYS A 3 11.93 -15.63 76.53
N THR A 4 11.30 -16.24 75.53
CA THR A 4 11.92 -16.74 74.30
C THR A 4 11.78 -15.65 73.23
N PRO A 5 12.84 -15.26 72.48
CA PRO A 5 12.69 -14.31 71.39
C PRO A 5 12.37 -15.04 70.08
N LEU A 6 11.21 -14.73 69.51
CA LEU A 6 10.73 -15.20 68.21
C LEU A 6 11.44 -14.39 67.11
N ARG A 7 12.39 -15.01 66.39
CA ARG A 7 13.03 -14.42 65.21
C ARG A 7 12.15 -14.65 63.98
N TRP A 8 11.62 -13.56 63.42
CA TRP A 8 10.92 -13.55 62.15
C TRP A 8 11.94 -13.40 61.01
N ILE A 9 12.04 -14.41 60.15
CA ILE A 9 12.81 -14.33 58.89
C ILE A 9 11.81 -13.97 57.80
N ALA A 10 11.83 -12.72 57.34
CA ALA A 10 11.08 -12.30 56.16
C ALA A 10 11.90 -12.66 54.90
N ALA A 11 11.44 -13.66 54.14
CA ALA A 11 12.00 -13.98 52.84
C ALA A 11 11.42 -13.02 51.79
N ALA A 12 12.25 -12.14 51.25
CA ALA A 12 11.88 -11.24 50.16
C ALA A 12 11.92 -12.00 48.83
N LEU A 13 10.76 -12.31 48.25
CA LEU A 13 10.65 -12.74 46.85
C LEU A 13 10.91 -11.54 45.94
N ILE A 14 12.09 -11.48 45.34
CA ILE A 14 12.39 -10.55 44.23
C ILE A 14 11.76 -11.16 42.98
N ALA A 15 10.57 -10.69 42.61
CA ALA A 15 9.97 -10.99 41.31
C ALA A 15 10.76 -10.25 40.23
N ALA A 16 11.61 -10.98 39.50
CA ALA A 16 12.29 -10.46 38.32
C ALA A 16 11.26 -10.28 37.19
N ALA A 17 10.71 -9.06 37.05
CA ALA A 17 9.97 -8.68 35.86
C ALA A 17 10.95 -8.58 34.69
N GLN A 18 10.94 -9.57 33.78
CA GLN A 18 11.70 -9.45 32.55
C GLN A 18 11.06 -8.35 31.68
N PRO A 19 11.84 -7.44 31.09
CA PRO A 19 11.30 -6.47 30.15
C PRO A 19 10.75 -7.24 28.94
N ALA A 20 9.43 -7.23 28.78
CA ALA A 20 8.80 -7.70 27.55
C ALA A 20 9.08 -6.65 26.47
N PHE A 21 10.08 -6.89 25.63
CA PHE A 21 10.26 -6.08 24.43
C PHE A 21 9.03 -6.25 23.54
N ALA A 22 8.40 -5.12 23.19
CA ALA A 22 7.25 -5.12 22.31
C ALA A 22 7.68 -5.58 20.91
N LEU A 23 6.86 -6.42 20.26
CA LEU A 23 7.05 -6.82 18.88
C LEU A 23 6.93 -5.58 17.97
N GLN A 24 7.84 -5.42 17.02
CA GLN A 24 7.84 -4.28 16.10
C GLN A 24 7.62 -4.73 14.66
N ILE A 25 7.03 -3.83 13.87
CA ILE A 25 7.09 -3.91 12.42
C ILE A 25 8.47 -3.39 12.01
N SER A 26 9.31 -4.27 11.47
CA SER A 26 10.64 -3.92 10.97
C SER A 26 10.57 -3.28 9.58
N SER A 27 9.57 -3.63 8.78
CA SER A 27 9.33 -3.04 7.47
C SER A 27 7.86 -3.23 7.05
N LEU A 28 7.31 -2.21 6.41
CA LEU A 28 6.04 -2.31 5.69
C LEU A 28 6.21 -1.76 4.28
N SER A 29 5.70 -2.49 3.29
CA SER A 29 5.70 -2.07 1.88
C SER A 29 4.32 -2.30 1.27
N PRO A 30 3.82 -1.40 0.41
CA PRO A 30 4.41 -0.12 -0.01
C PRO A 30 4.21 1.02 1.01
N GLN A 31 4.95 2.12 0.82
CA GLN A 31 4.78 3.39 1.54
C GLN A 31 4.87 4.56 0.55
N GLY A 32 4.18 5.66 0.83
CA GLY A 32 4.20 6.85 -0.04
C GLY A 32 3.41 6.65 -1.34
N GLU A 33 3.88 7.20 -2.46
CA GLU A 33 3.25 7.06 -3.77
C GLU A 33 3.87 5.90 -4.56
N VAL A 34 3.06 4.91 -4.95
CA VAL A 34 3.47 3.72 -5.70
C VAL A 34 2.43 3.40 -6.77
N ALA A 35 2.79 3.59 -8.04
CA ALA A 35 1.84 3.56 -9.16
C ALA A 35 1.19 2.19 -9.45
N ARG A 36 1.79 1.09 -8.97
CA ARG A 36 1.26 -0.27 -9.14
C ARG A 36 1.39 -1.03 -7.84
N VAL A 37 0.26 -1.39 -7.25
CA VAL A 37 0.20 -2.12 -5.99
C VAL A 37 -0.71 -3.33 -6.14
N ARG A 38 -0.13 -4.52 -5.97
CA ARG A 38 -0.84 -5.81 -5.91
C ARG A 38 -0.83 -6.42 -4.52
N GLN A 39 0.14 -6.02 -3.69
CA GLN A 39 0.38 -6.66 -2.42
C GLN A 39 0.86 -5.64 -1.38
N VAL A 40 0.46 -5.84 -0.13
CA VAL A 40 1.08 -5.23 1.05
C VAL A 40 1.86 -6.30 1.79
N VAL A 41 3.09 -5.99 2.21
CA VAL A 41 3.95 -6.91 2.97
C VAL A 41 4.33 -6.24 4.29
N VAL A 42 4.12 -6.96 5.39
CA VAL A 42 4.47 -6.57 6.75
C VAL A 42 5.51 -7.55 7.28
N LYS A 43 6.67 -7.02 7.65
CA LYS A 43 7.77 -7.78 8.26
C LYS A 43 7.94 -7.37 9.71
N PHE A 44 8.27 -8.35 10.54
CA PHE A 44 8.45 -8.17 11.97
C PHE A 44 9.92 -8.35 12.36
N ASP A 45 10.33 -7.77 13.48
CA ASP A 45 11.67 -7.91 14.05
C ASP A 45 11.90 -9.25 14.77
N ALA A 46 10.81 -9.87 15.24
CA ALA A 46 10.77 -11.20 15.83
C ALA A 46 9.57 -12.02 15.32
N SER A 47 9.51 -13.29 15.72
CA SER A 47 8.41 -14.21 15.36
C SER A 47 7.08 -13.70 15.89
N ALA A 48 6.20 -13.27 14.99
CA ALA A 48 4.89 -12.69 15.28
C ALA A 48 3.82 -13.77 15.48
N ILE A 49 4.03 -14.96 14.94
CA ILE A 49 3.14 -16.13 15.08
C ILE A 49 3.97 -17.40 15.33
N ARG A 50 3.29 -18.51 15.63
CA ARG A 50 3.93 -19.82 15.58
C ARG A 50 4.11 -20.25 14.13
N PHE A 51 5.29 -20.75 13.78
CA PHE A 51 5.52 -21.30 12.45
C PHE A 51 4.53 -22.43 12.16
N GLY A 52 3.86 -22.37 11.02
CA GLY A 52 2.82 -23.34 10.63
C GLY A 52 1.43 -23.12 11.23
N ASP A 53 1.18 -22.01 11.93
CA ASP A 53 -0.15 -21.69 12.47
C ASP A 53 -1.11 -21.21 11.38
N ALA A 54 -1.92 -22.13 10.85
CA ALA A 54 -2.91 -21.83 9.82
C ALA A 54 -4.09 -20.95 10.32
N ALA A 55 -4.29 -20.86 11.64
CA ALA A 55 -5.36 -20.07 12.25
C ALA A 55 -4.88 -18.68 12.72
N ALA A 56 -3.62 -18.34 12.47
CA ALA A 56 -3.04 -17.08 12.89
C ALA A 56 -3.80 -15.89 12.29
N SER A 57 -4.26 -15.00 13.17
CA SER A 57 -5.01 -13.81 12.74
C SER A 57 -4.11 -12.80 12.02
N ALA A 58 -4.71 -11.96 11.16
CA ALA A 58 -3.99 -10.87 10.53
C ALA A 58 -3.45 -9.86 11.57
N PRO A 59 -2.20 -9.38 11.41
CA PRO A 59 -1.56 -8.48 12.37
C PRO A 59 -1.98 -7.02 12.22
N VAL A 60 -2.57 -6.66 11.08
CA VAL A 60 -2.96 -5.31 10.72
C VAL A 60 -4.37 -5.29 10.13
N THR A 61 -5.01 -4.14 10.18
CA THR A 61 -6.20 -3.81 9.39
C THR A 61 -5.77 -2.90 8.23
N LEU A 62 -6.36 -3.12 7.06
CA LEU A 62 -6.12 -2.33 5.86
C LEU A 62 -7.46 -1.78 5.37
N GLY A 63 -7.48 -0.48 5.05
CA GLY A 63 -8.64 0.17 4.43
C GLY A 63 -8.20 1.18 3.39
N CYS A 64 -8.81 1.13 2.21
CA CYS A 64 -8.58 2.11 1.17
C CYS A 64 -9.80 3.02 0.96
N SER A 65 -9.60 4.14 0.26
CA SER A 65 -10.62 5.15 -0.03
C SER A 65 -11.85 4.61 -0.76
N ASP A 66 -11.70 3.49 -1.48
CA ASP A 66 -12.80 2.70 -2.01
C ASP A 66 -12.76 1.30 -1.38
N ALA A 67 -13.87 0.89 -0.76
CA ALA A 67 -13.97 -0.41 -0.12
C ALA A 67 -13.90 -1.57 -1.13
N GLN A 68 -14.34 -1.36 -2.37
CA GLN A 68 -14.32 -2.40 -3.41
C GLN A 68 -12.89 -2.73 -3.85
N VAL A 69 -11.98 -1.76 -3.84
CA VAL A 69 -10.56 -2.00 -4.20
C VAL A 69 -9.76 -2.60 -3.03
N SER A 70 -10.32 -2.63 -1.83
CA SER A 70 -9.68 -3.22 -0.64
C SER A 70 -9.90 -4.74 -0.52
N LYS A 71 -10.58 -5.36 -1.48
CA LYS A 71 -10.82 -6.82 -1.49
C LYS A 71 -9.52 -7.57 -1.75
N GLY A 72 -9.32 -8.65 -1.01
CA GLY A 72 -8.10 -9.43 -1.07
C GLY A 72 -8.00 -10.44 0.06
N ASN A 73 -6.84 -11.11 0.11
CA ASN A 73 -6.58 -12.22 1.00
C ASN A 73 -5.29 -11.97 1.77
N GLY A 74 -5.37 -12.03 3.10
CA GLY A 74 -4.20 -12.01 3.98
C GLY A 74 -3.66 -13.42 4.19
N ARG A 75 -2.33 -13.60 4.09
CA ARG A 75 -1.66 -14.85 4.46
C ARG A 75 -0.32 -14.60 5.13
N TRP A 76 0.03 -15.50 6.04
CA TRP A 76 1.39 -15.58 6.58
C TRP A 76 2.31 -16.26 5.57
N ILE A 77 3.39 -15.59 5.19
CA ILE A 77 4.45 -16.14 4.33
C ILE A 77 5.48 -16.88 5.20
N SER A 78 5.75 -16.35 6.39
CA SER A 78 6.59 -16.98 7.42
C SER A 78 6.05 -16.60 8.81
N ASP A 79 6.73 -17.01 9.88
CA ASP A 79 6.41 -16.56 11.24
C ASP A 79 6.75 -15.08 11.49
N ARG A 80 7.47 -14.42 10.56
CA ARG A 80 7.91 -13.02 10.62
C ARG A 80 7.45 -12.16 9.45
N GLU A 81 6.64 -12.72 8.57
CA GLU A 81 6.20 -12.03 7.35
C GLU A 81 4.75 -12.36 7.02
N TRP A 82 3.93 -11.33 6.92
CA TRP A 82 2.54 -11.42 6.51
C TRP A 82 2.33 -10.57 5.26
N ALA A 83 1.56 -11.11 4.31
CA ALA A 83 1.18 -10.40 3.11
C ALA A 83 -0.33 -10.32 2.95
N PHE A 84 -0.79 -9.21 2.38
CA PHE A 84 -2.14 -9.04 1.88
C PHE A 84 -2.09 -8.91 0.36
N ASP A 85 -2.69 -9.86 -0.36
CA ASP A 85 -2.83 -9.81 -1.81
C ASP A 85 -4.18 -9.23 -2.19
N PHE A 86 -4.17 -8.11 -2.91
CA PHE A 86 -5.39 -7.56 -3.50
C PHE A 86 -5.89 -8.47 -4.64
N GLU A 87 -7.21 -8.55 -4.82
CA GLU A 87 -7.81 -9.31 -5.93
C GLU A 87 -7.33 -8.81 -7.29
N ASN A 88 -7.16 -7.49 -7.42
CA ASN A 88 -6.71 -6.80 -8.64
C ASN A 88 -5.62 -5.78 -8.29
N ASP A 89 -4.87 -5.33 -9.29
CA ASP A 89 -3.98 -4.18 -9.11
C ASP A 89 -4.83 -2.99 -8.69
N LEU A 90 -4.37 -2.26 -7.67
CA LEU A 90 -5.07 -1.06 -7.25
C LEU A 90 -5.08 -0.04 -8.40
N PRO A 91 -6.25 0.51 -8.76
CA PRO A 91 -6.35 1.54 -9.79
C PRO A 91 -5.66 2.84 -9.33
N PRO A 92 -5.43 3.80 -10.23
CA PRO A 92 -4.98 5.14 -9.88
C PRO A 92 -5.94 5.86 -8.92
N GLY A 93 -5.40 6.77 -8.12
CA GLY A 93 -6.16 7.66 -7.23
C GLY A 93 -6.59 7.02 -5.92
N VAL A 94 -6.13 5.80 -5.60
CA VAL A 94 -6.47 5.09 -4.38
C VAL A 94 -5.53 5.52 -3.26
N ARG A 95 -6.09 5.80 -2.08
CA ARG A 95 -5.33 6.02 -0.83
C ARG A 95 -5.65 4.90 0.15
N CYS A 96 -4.63 4.31 0.74
CA CYS A 96 -4.80 3.22 1.71
C CYS A 96 -4.12 3.55 3.04
N ASP A 97 -4.79 3.17 4.11
CA ASP A 97 -4.35 3.24 5.50
C ASP A 97 -4.19 1.84 6.06
N ILE A 98 -3.09 1.62 6.77
CA ILE A 98 -2.78 0.36 7.43
C ILE A 98 -2.52 0.65 8.90
N GLN A 99 -3.17 -0.10 9.78
CA GLN A 99 -3.05 0.06 11.22
C GLN A 99 -2.83 -1.28 11.89
N VAL A 100 -2.02 -1.30 12.94
CA VAL A 100 -1.87 -2.50 13.77
C VAL A 100 -3.22 -2.90 14.35
N LYS A 101 -3.56 -4.19 14.26
CA LYS A 101 -4.79 -4.74 14.82
C LYS A 101 -4.70 -4.71 16.34
N ALA A 102 -5.65 -4.03 16.99
CA ALA A 102 -5.71 -3.94 18.43
C ALA A 102 -5.72 -5.33 19.09
N GLY A 103 -4.89 -5.50 20.12
CA GLY A 103 -4.78 -6.75 20.88
C GLY A 103 -3.99 -7.86 20.18
N PHE A 104 -3.32 -7.60 19.05
CA PHE A 104 -2.40 -8.59 18.46
C PHE A 104 -1.21 -8.84 19.39
N LYS A 105 -0.93 -10.12 19.66
CA LYS A 105 0.19 -10.57 20.51
C LYS A 105 0.96 -11.69 19.85
N SER A 106 2.28 -11.67 20.00
CA SER A 106 3.14 -12.77 19.58
C SER A 106 2.92 -14.01 20.47
N PRO A 107 3.42 -15.20 20.06
CA PRO A 107 3.39 -16.40 20.89
C PRO A 107 4.08 -16.24 22.25
N GLN A 108 5.02 -15.30 22.36
CA GLN A 108 5.75 -14.97 23.58
C GLN A 108 5.00 -13.93 24.44
N GLY A 109 3.79 -13.53 24.04
CA GLY A 109 2.96 -12.55 24.75
C GLY A 109 3.35 -11.10 24.51
N ALA A 110 4.30 -10.84 23.61
CA ALA A 110 4.70 -9.48 23.25
C ALA A 110 3.60 -8.80 22.43
N GLU A 111 3.17 -7.62 22.87
CA GLU A 111 2.21 -6.80 22.11
C GLU A 111 2.91 -6.18 20.90
N LEU A 112 2.19 -6.13 19.78
CA LEU A 112 2.65 -5.42 18.59
C LEU A 112 2.47 -3.92 18.79
N ALA A 113 3.57 -3.16 18.69
CA ALA A 113 3.52 -1.72 18.92
C ALA A 113 2.61 -0.99 17.92
N THR A 114 1.74 -0.14 18.44
CA THR A 114 0.80 0.66 17.64
C THR A 114 1.55 1.52 16.64
N SER A 115 1.19 1.36 15.36
CA SER A 115 1.74 2.16 14.25
C SER A 115 0.71 2.29 13.13
N ARG A 116 0.85 3.36 12.33
CA ARG A 116 0.00 3.63 11.17
C ARG A 116 0.86 3.91 9.95
N TYR A 117 0.53 3.27 8.85
CA TYR A 117 1.22 3.41 7.56
C TYR A 117 0.23 3.84 6.50
N ARG A 118 0.74 4.53 5.49
CA ARG A 118 -0.06 5.07 4.39
C ARG A 118 0.67 4.93 3.08
N PHE A 119 -0.08 4.60 2.04
CA PHE A 119 0.38 4.68 0.66
C PHE A 119 -0.76 5.12 -0.27
N ASN A 120 -0.42 5.51 -1.49
CA ASN A 120 -1.37 5.85 -2.53
C ASN A 120 -0.84 5.47 -3.92
N THR A 121 -1.74 5.32 -4.89
CA THR A 121 -1.39 4.87 -6.25
C THR A 121 -1.09 5.99 -7.26
N GLY A 122 -1.02 7.24 -6.81
CA GLY A 122 -0.81 8.39 -7.71
C GLY A 122 -1.94 8.60 -8.72
N GLY A 123 -1.74 9.53 -9.65
CA GLY A 123 -2.67 9.78 -10.75
C GLY A 123 -2.57 8.75 -11.87
N PRO A 124 -3.56 8.71 -12.79
CA PRO A 124 -3.45 7.89 -13.99
C PRO A 124 -2.26 8.35 -14.85
N PHE A 125 -1.53 7.41 -15.43
CA PHE A 125 -0.39 7.66 -16.31
C PHE A 125 -0.56 6.98 -17.65
N VAL A 126 0.14 7.49 -18.67
CA VAL A 126 0.12 6.96 -20.04
C VAL A 126 0.87 5.64 -20.10
N GLN A 127 0.20 4.58 -20.52
CA GLN A 127 0.77 3.26 -20.79
C GLN A 127 1.18 3.10 -22.25
N GLN A 128 0.38 3.64 -23.17
CA GLN A 128 0.62 3.53 -24.59
C GLN A 128 0.17 4.80 -25.32
N VAL A 129 0.92 5.15 -26.36
CA VAL A 129 0.60 6.22 -27.31
C VAL A 129 0.47 5.60 -28.70
N ARG A 130 -0.59 5.96 -29.43
CA ARG A 130 -0.78 5.64 -30.85
C ARG A 130 -1.00 6.95 -31.62
N PRO A 131 -0.34 7.18 -32.78
CA PRO A 131 0.78 6.43 -33.32
C PRO A 131 1.97 6.35 -32.34
N GLY A 132 2.83 5.33 -32.47
CA GLY A 132 3.97 5.15 -31.57
C GLY A 132 4.99 6.29 -31.69
N THR A 133 5.86 6.45 -30.69
CA THR A 133 6.78 7.61 -30.54
C THR A 133 7.66 7.91 -31.77
N SER A 134 7.98 6.90 -32.58
CA SER A 134 8.81 7.04 -33.79
C SER A 134 8.02 7.00 -35.10
N ALA A 135 6.69 6.97 -35.04
CA ALA A 135 5.86 6.94 -36.23
C ALA A 135 5.95 8.26 -36.99
N ARG A 136 5.98 8.16 -38.33
CA ARG A 136 5.73 9.34 -39.17
C ARG A 136 4.26 9.69 -39.06
N ILE A 137 3.99 10.96 -38.84
CA ILE A 137 2.66 11.55 -38.72
C ILE A 137 2.53 12.66 -39.76
N ASP A 138 1.31 12.90 -40.21
CA ASP A 138 0.96 14.11 -40.96
C ASP A 138 0.57 15.24 -39.99
N GLU A 139 0.27 16.41 -40.54
CA GLU A 139 -0.09 17.61 -39.79
C GLU A 139 -1.45 17.49 -39.06
N GLU A 140 -2.31 16.56 -39.48
CA GLU A 140 -3.67 16.37 -38.95
C GLU A 140 -3.80 15.11 -38.08
N ALA A 141 -2.66 14.52 -37.69
CA ALA A 141 -2.63 13.28 -36.94
C ALA A 141 -3.30 13.40 -35.56
N TYR A 142 -4.12 12.40 -35.23
CA TYR A 142 -4.69 12.24 -33.90
C TYR A 142 -3.85 11.29 -33.06
N PHE A 143 -3.80 11.55 -31.75
CA PHE A 143 -3.11 10.70 -30.79
C PHE A 143 -4.10 10.04 -29.84
N VAL A 144 -4.00 8.72 -29.71
CA VAL A 144 -4.72 7.94 -28.72
C VAL A 144 -3.78 7.63 -27.57
N LEU A 145 -4.13 8.10 -26.37
CA LEU A 145 -3.45 7.77 -25.13
C LEU A 145 -4.25 6.67 -24.42
N GLN A 146 -3.61 5.53 -24.18
CA GLN A 146 -4.11 4.53 -23.25
C GLN A 146 -3.50 4.79 -21.88
N LEU A 147 -4.35 4.99 -20.89
CA LEU A 147 -3.95 5.24 -19.51
C LEU A 147 -4.21 4.00 -18.65
N ASN A 148 -3.52 3.88 -17.53
CA ASN A 148 -3.75 2.80 -16.56
C ASN A 148 -5.04 2.99 -15.72
N GLY A 149 -5.80 4.04 -15.96
CA GLY A 149 -7.06 4.36 -15.30
C GLY A 149 -7.71 5.59 -15.92
N ALA A 150 -8.91 5.92 -15.46
CA ALA A 150 -9.64 7.09 -15.96
C ALA A 150 -8.94 8.41 -15.58
N ALA A 151 -8.78 9.31 -16.54
CA ALA A 151 -8.40 10.70 -16.33
C ALA A 151 -9.59 11.62 -16.65
N THR A 152 -9.66 12.77 -15.98
CA THR A 152 -10.66 13.80 -16.29
C THR A 152 -10.25 14.57 -17.54
N ALA A 153 -11.22 14.91 -18.41
CA ALA A 153 -10.96 15.72 -19.61
C ALA A 153 -10.25 17.04 -19.28
N ALA A 154 -10.67 17.71 -18.18
CA ALA A 154 -10.04 18.94 -17.71
C ALA A 154 -8.55 18.74 -17.34
N SER A 155 -8.20 17.63 -16.67
CA SER A 155 -6.81 17.33 -16.33
C SER A 155 -5.97 17.07 -17.58
N VAL A 156 -6.53 16.34 -18.55
CA VAL A 156 -5.86 16.09 -19.84
C VAL A 156 -5.62 17.40 -20.59
N GLN A 157 -6.63 18.26 -20.71
CA GLN A 157 -6.51 19.55 -21.40
C GLN A 157 -5.47 20.47 -20.74
N ALA A 158 -5.34 20.42 -19.42
CA ALA A 158 -4.40 21.26 -18.67
C ALA A 158 -2.95 20.78 -18.71
N HIS A 159 -2.73 19.46 -18.87
CA HIS A 159 -1.40 18.86 -18.69
C HIS A 159 -0.84 18.17 -19.95
N VAL A 160 -1.57 18.13 -21.06
CA VAL A 160 -1.09 17.55 -22.33
C VAL A 160 -0.81 18.65 -23.35
N TRP A 161 0.34 18.57 -23.99
CA TRP A 161 0.74 19.46 -25.08
C TRP A 161 1.60 18.70 -26.10
N CYS A 162 1.64 19.20 -27.33
CA CYS A 162 2.63 18.79 -28.32
C CYS A 162 3.87 19.67 -28.18
N ALA A 163 5.05 19.06 -28.20
CA ALA A 163 6.33 19.76 -28.22
C ALA A 163 6.96 19.61 -29.61
N VAL A 164 7.16 20.72 -30.30
CA VAL A 164 7.78 20.73 -31.64
C VAL A 164 9.22 21.19 -31.50
N GLN A 165 10.14 20.41 -32.07
CA GLN A 165 11.56 20.75 -32.06
C GLN A 165 11.78 22.11 -32.75
N GLY A 166 12.48 23.02 -32.07
CA GLY A 166 12.79 24.35 -32.58
C GLY A 166 11.73 25.43 -32.32
N LEU A 167 10.50 25.06 -31.92
CA LEU A 167 9.46 26.03 -31.58
C LEU A 167 9.62 26.59 -30.16
N GLY A 168 10.13 25.78 -29.22
CA GLY A 168 10.38 26.17 -27.82
C GLY A 168 9.12 26.38 -26.96
N GLU A 169 7.96 26.55 -27.59
CA GLU A 169 6.66 26.69 -26.95
C GLU A 169 5.86 25.37 -26.91
N ARG A 170 4.90 25.31 -25.97
CA ARG A 170 3.96 24.19 -25.85
C ARG A 170 2.79 24.43 -26.79
N VAL A 171 2.54 23.49 -27.71
CA VAL A 171 1.38 23.53 -28.59
C VAL A 171 0.18 22.89 -27.88
N PRO A 172 -0.93 23.61 -27.67
CA PRO A 172 -2.10 23.04 -26.98
C PRO A 172 -2.73 21.93 -27.81
N VAL A 173 -3.22 20.90 -27.14
CA VAL A 173 -4.00 19.83 -27.81
C VAL A 173 -5.46 20.20 -27.91
N ARG A 174 -6.12 19.69 -28.96
CA ARG A 174 -7.58 19.68 -29.08
C ARG A 174 -8.10 18.30 -28.69
N LEU A 175 -8.92 18.22 -27.66
CA LEU A 175 -9.57 16.97 -27.29
C LEU A 175 -10.59 16.54 -28.34
N ILE A 176 -10.61 15.25 -28.65
CA ILE A 176 -11.62 14.61 -29.47
C ILE A 176 -12.57 13.85 -28.54
N GLU A 177 -13.85 14.19 -28.58
CA GLU A 177 -14.87 13.67 -27.66
C GLU A 177 -16.07 13.06 -28.41
N GLY A 178 -17.03 12.51 -27.66
CA GLY A 178 -18.30 12.04 -28.23
C GLY A 178 -18.17 10.91 -29.26
N SER A 179 -18.99 10.99 -30.31
CA SER A 179 -19.07 9.98 -31.38
C SER A 179 -17.78 9.90 -32.21
N GLU A 180 -17.08 11.02 -32.40
CA GLU A 180 -15.79 11.07 -33.11
C GLU A 180 -14.75 10.23 -32.37
N ARG A 181 -14.62 10.42 -31.04
CA ARG A 181 -13.75 9.57 -30.21
C ARG A 181 -14.13 8.09 -30.30
N ALA A 182 -15.41 7.78 -30.26
CA ALA A 182 -15.89 6.40 -30.32
C ALA A 182 -15.58 5.73 -31.67
N ALA A 183 -15.56 6.49 -32.77
CA ALA A 183 -15.15 6.00 -34.08
C ALA A 183 -13.65 5.71 -34.14
N LEU A 184 -12.81 6.63 -33.65
CA LEU A 184 -11.35 6.47 -33.63
C LEU A 184 -10.86 5.28 -32.78
N LEU A 185 -11.56 4.98 -31.68
CA LEU A 185 -11.19 3.84 -30.82
C LEU A 185 -11.53 2.46 -31.41
N LYS A 186 -12.25 2.40 -32.53
CA LYS A 186 -12.56 1.15 -33.25
C LYS A 186 -11.56 0.83 -34.36
N SER A 187 -10.63 1.75 -34.67
CA SER A 187 -9.57 1.60 -35.70
C SER A 187 -8.21 1.20 -35.12
#